data_AF-A0A7X8GAB0-F1
#
_entry.id   AF-A0A7X8GAB0-F1
#
_cell.length_a   1.000
_cell.length_b   1.000
_cell.length_c   1.000
_cell.angle_alpha   90.00
_cell.angle_beta   90.00
_cell.angle_gamma   90.00
#
_symmetry.space_group_name_H-M   'P 1'
#
loop_
_entity.id
_entity.type
_entity.pdbx_description
1 polymer ?
#
loop_
_entity_poly.entity_id
_entity_poly.type
_entity_poly.pdbx_seq_one_letter_code
_entity_poly.pdbx_strand_id
1 'polypeptide(L)'
;MDSLQAFIQENKELFEQEPLPDGHEIRFAERLKKRKQRKSKVLIYSSVAASLLLMITVAIHLSKPCLTGSGSCYYQQITRLSDQIERSTRDLPEYRRREILLTVASILPYSKEEFSEMLPSEVNSKDAKRLNKEYYQQLYEGMKEIATLTK
;
A
#
# COMPACT_ATOMS: atom_id res chain seq x y z
N MET A 1 22.18 5.52 -47.68
CA MET A 1 23.02 5.59 -46.46
C MET A 1 24.41 6.15 -46.83
N ASP A 2 24.50 6.96 -47.89
CA ASP A 2 25.73 7.06 -48.69
C ASP A 2 26.43 8.41 -48.57
N SER A 3 25.75 9.43 -48.05
CA SER A 3 26.32 10.78 -47.89
C SER A 3 27.43 10.82 -46.84
N LEU A 4 27.28 10.08 -45.75
CA LEU A 4 28.31 9.99 -44.71
C LEU A 4 29.55 9.25 -45.22
N GLN A 5 29.35 8.17 -45.98
CA GLN A 5 30.45 7.35 -46.49
C GLN A 5 31.26 8.12 -47.55
N ALA A 6 30.57 8.81 -48.47
CA ALA A 6 31.23 9.69 -49.44
C ALA A 6 32.00 10.82 -48.73
N PHE A 7 31.40 11.47 -47.73
CA PHE A 7 32.04 12.54 -46.97
C PHE A 7 33.31 12.07 -46.24
N ILE A 8 33.27 10.90 -45.58
CA ILE A 8 34.44 10.32 -44.90
C ILE A 8 35.54 9.97 -45.92
N GLN A 9 35.16 9.50 -47.10
CA GLN A 9 36.10 9.07 -48.13
C GLN A 9 36.78 10.26 -48.83
N GLU A 10 36.06 11.35 -49.04
CA GLU A 10 36.58 12.62 -49.58
C GLU A 10 37.48 13.36 -48.58
N ASN A 11 37.19 13.24 -47.28
CA ASN A 11 37.90 13.95 -46.21
C ASN A 11 38.85 13.03 -45.43
N LYS A 12 39.20 11.87 -45.99
CA LYS A 12 39.96 10.81 -45.30
C LYS A 12 41.28 11.34 -44.70
N GLU A 13 41.96 12.21 -45.42
CA GLU A 13 43.22 12.82 -44.98
C GLU A 13 43.08 13.65 -43.70
N LEU A 14 41.93 14.29 -43.48
CA LEU A 14 41.64 15.04 -42.24
C LEU A 14 41.51 14.14 -41.01
N PHE A 15 41.20 12.85 -41.21
CA PHE A 15 41.08 11.86 -40.13
C PHE A 15 42.38 11.09 -39.87
N GLU A 16 43.30 11.05 -40.85
CA GLU A 16 44.55 10.28 -40.75
C GLU A 16 45.74 11.14 -40.29
N GLN A 17 45.68 12.46 -40.42
CA GLN A 17 46.82 13.36 -40.13
C GLN A 17 46.89 13.86 -38.69
N GLU A 18 45.81 13.78 -37.91
CA GLU A 18 45.79 14.28 -36.53
C GLU A 18 45.96 13.11 -35.54
N PRO A 19 47.05 13.05 -34.75
CA PRO A 19 47.14 12.05 -33.69
C PRO A 19 45.98 12.30 -32.72
N LEU A 20 45.19 11.24 -32.47
CA LEU A 20 44.11 11.30 -31.49
C LEU A 20 44.64 11.90 -30.18
N PRO A 21 43.96 12.89 -29.58
CA PRO A 21 44.42 13.51 -28.35
C PRO A 21 44.71 12.45 -27.29
N ASP A 22 45.88 12.52 -26.67
CA ASP A 22 46.35 11.51 -25.72
C ASP A 22 45.28 11.18 -24.66
N GLY A 23 45.17 9.89 -24.34
CA GLY A 23 44.20 9.38 -23.37
C GLY A 23 42.74 9.39 -23.86
N HIS A 24 42.45 9.58 -25.15
CA HIS A 24 41.10 9.41 -25.71
C HIS A 24 40.50 8.02 -25.41
N GLU A 25 41.28 6.96 -25.63
CA GLU A 25 40.85 5.58 -25.37
C GLU A 25 40.52 5.34 -23.89
N ILE A 26 41.37 5.85 -22.99
CA ILE A 26 41.18 5.76 -21.55
C ILE A 26 39.91 6.51 -21.13
N ARG A 27 39.71 7.74 -21.63
CA ARG A 27 38.50 8.55 -21.37
C ARG A 27 37.24 7.85 -21.89
N PHE A 28 37.30 7.21 -23.04
CA PHE A 28 36.17 6.48 -23.61
C PHE A 28 35.84 5.21 -22.79
N ALA A 29 36.85 4.42 -22.45
CA ALA A 29 36.71 3.23 -21.61
C ALA A 29 36.14 3.57 -20.23
N GLU A 30 36.58 4.67 -19.62
CA GLU A 30 36.01 5.17 -18.36
C GLU A 30 34.54 5.58 -18.49
N ARG A 31 34.17 6.29 -19.57
CA ARG A 31 32.78 6.67 -19.83
C ARG A 31 31.88 5.45 -19.97
N LEU A 32 32.35 4.40 -20.66
CA LEU A 32 31.64 3.12 -20.78
C LEU A 32 31.50 2.42 -19.42
N LYS A 33 32.57 2.34 -18.63
CA LYS A 33 32.54 1.75 -17.27
C LYS A 33 31.54 2.51 -16.37
N LYS A 34 31.59 3.85 -16.36
CA LYS A 34 30.66 4.70 -15.59
C LYS A 34 29.21 4.48 -16.04
N ARG A 35 28.94 4.34 -17.34
CA ARG A 35 27.60 4.05 -17.87
C ARG A 35 27.09 2.67 -17.46
N LYS A 36 27.93 1.63 -17.53
CA LYS A 36 27.59 0.26 -17.10
C LYS A 36 27.31 0.20 -15.59
N GLN A 37 28.14 0.87 -14.78
CA GLN A 37 27.94 0.98 -13.34
C GLN A 37 26.66 1.74 -12.98
N ARG A 38 26.37 2.87 -13.65
CA ARG A 38 25.10 3.60 -13.45
C ARG A 38 23.89 2.74 -13.78
N LYS A 39 23.90 2.04 -14.93
CA LYS A 39 22.81 1.12 -15.31
C LYS A 39 22.63 -0.01 -14.30
N SER A 40 23.71 -0.63 -13.84
CA SER A 40 23.67 -1.68 -12.82
C SER A 40 23.12 -1.16 -11.49
N LYS A 41 23.59 -0.01 -11.01
CA LYS A 41 23.05 0.63 -9.80
C LYS A 41 21.55 0.92 -9.92
N VAL A 42 21.12 1.50 -11.04
CA VAL A 42 19.69 1.79 -11.28
C VAL A 42 18.86 0.51 -11.23
N LEU A 43 19.31 -0.58 -11.86
CA LEU A 43 18.62 -1.88 -11.84
C LEU A 43 18.55 -2.49 -10.42
N ILE A 44 19.63 -2.37 -9.64
CA ILE A 44 19.67 -2.84 -8.26
C ILE A 44 18.71 -2.01 -7.39
N TYR A 45 18.77 -0.67 -7.46
CA TYR A 45 17.89 0.19 -6.68
C TYR A 45 16.41 0.00 -7.06
N SER A 46 16.10 -0.18 -8.35
CA SER A 46 14.72 -0.47 -8.77
C SER A 46 14.23 -1.83 -8.26
N SER A 47 15.10 -2.84 -8.23
CA SER A 47 14.78 -4.18 -7.70
C SER A 47 14.55 -4.16 -6.18
N VAL A 48 15.40 -3.45 -5.45
CA VAL A 48 15.26 -3.26 -3.99
C VAL A 48 13.96 -2.51 -3.67
N ALA A 49 13.68 -1.41 -4.38
CA ALA A 49 12.45 -0.64 -4.17
C ALA A 49 11.19 -1.47 -4.46
N ALA A 50 11.17 -2.25 -5.55
CA ALA A 50 10.06 -3.13 -5.88
C ALA A 50 9.85 -4.23 -4.82
N SER A 51 10.93 -4.82 -4.32
CA SER A 51 10.88 -5.81 -3.25
C SER A 51 10.36 -5.22 -1.95
N LEU A 52 10.75 -3.98 -1.62
CA LEU A 52 10.28 -3.26 -0.44
C LEU A 52 8.77 -2.97 -0.52
N LEU A 53 8.28 -2.55 -1.69
CA LEU A 53 6.85 -2.33 -1.93
C LEU A 53 6.04 -3.64 -1.82
N LEU A 54 6.58 -4.75 -2.31
CA LEU A 54 5.98 -6.08 -2.14
C LEU A 54 5.87 -6.47 -0.66
N MET A 55 6.94 -6.27 0.12
CA MET A 55 6.91 -6.58 1.56
C MET A 55 5.90 -5.71 2.31
N ILE A 56 5.82 -4.41 2.00
CA ILE A 56 4.86 -3.49 2.61
C ILE A 56 3.42 -3.90 2.26
N THR A 57 3.13 -4.21 1.00
CA THR A 57 1.77 -4.59 0.57
C THR A 57 1.31 -5.91 1.20
N VAL A 58 2.20 -6.91 1.28
CA VAL A 58 1.94 -8.19 1.95
C VAL A 58 1.72 -7.99 3.46
N ALA A 59 2.54 -7.19 4.13
CA ALA A 59 2.38 -6.88 5.54
C ALA A 59 1.03 -6.18 5.84
N ILE A 60 0.61 -5.25 4.97
CA ILE A 60 -0.70 -4.58 5.09
C ILE A 60 -1.87 -5.57 4.87
N HIS A 61 -1.70 -6.58 4.02
CA HIS A 61 -2.76 -7.59 3.80
C HIS A 61 -2.85 -8.62 4.92
N LEU A 62 -1.72 -9.07 5.49
CA LEU A 62 -1.71 -10.02 6.62
C LEU A 62 -2.19 -9.39 7.93
N SER A 63 -2.05 -8.08 8.11
CA SER A 63 -2.47 -7.37 9.32
C SER A 63 -3.99 -7.10 9.39
N LYS A 64 -4.73 -7.33 8.29
CA LYS A 64 -6.18 -7.19 8.31
C LYS A 64 -6.82 -8.44 8.92
N PRO A 65 -7.62 -8.32 10.00
CA PRO A 65 -8.16 -9.47 10.73
C PRO A 65 -9.17 -10.31 9.92
N CYS A 66 -9.64 -9.79 8.78
CA CYS A 66 -10.61 -10.44 7.90
C CYS A 66 -10.09 -10.50 6.46
N LEU A 67 -9.20 -11.45 6.14
CA LEU A 67 -8.63 -11.64 4.79
C LEU A 67 -9.69 -11.87 3.70
N THR A 68 -10.74 -12.63 4.01
CA THR A 68 -11.87 -12.88 3.08
C THR A 68 -12.83 -11.70 3.01
N GLY A 69 -12.72 -10.74 3.93
CA GLY A 69 -13.49 -9.51 3.94
C GLY A 69 -15.00 -9.71 4.03
N SER A 70 -15.50 -10.77 4.67
CA SER A 70 -16.94 -10.89 4.91
C SER A 70 -17.38 -9.89 5.98
N GLY A 71 -18.54 -9.25 5.81
CA GLY A 71 -19.11 -8.40 6.86
C GLY A 71 -19.38 -9.16 8.16
N SER A 72 -19.71 -10.45 8.07
CA SER A 72 -19.83 -11.34 9.24
C SER A 72 -18.54 -11.48 10.05
N CYS A 73 -17.37 -11.46 9.41
CA CYS A 73 -16.09 -11.49 10.11
C CYS A 73 -15.86 -10.18 10.87
N TYR A 74 -16.12 -9.03 10.22
CA TYR A 74 -16.02 -7.73 10.88
C TYR A 74 -17.00 -7.59 12.03
N TYR A 75 -18.24 -8.06 11.89
CA TYR A 75 -19.21 -8.12 12.98
C TYR A 75 -18.66 -8.90 14.19
N GLN A 76 -18.06 -10.08 13.99
CA GLN A 76 -17.46 -10.83 15.09
C GLN A 76 -16.29 -10.10 15.76
N GLN A 77 -15.50 -9.34 14.99
CA GLN A 77 -14.41 -8.55 15.55
C GLN A 77 -14.95 -7.36 16.35
N ILE A 78 -16.03 -6.73 15.88
CA ILE A 78 -16.79 -5.71 16.61
C ILE A 78 -17.26 -6.28 17.95
N THR A 79 -18.00 -7.40 17.97
CA THR A 79 -18.50 -7.96 19.24
C THR A 79 -17.36 -8.28 20.23
N ARG A 80 -16.26 -8.88 19.75
CA ARG A 80 -15.09 -9.15 20.59
C ARG A 80 -14.45 -7.89 21.16
N LEU A 81 -14.34 -6.85 20.34
CA LEU A 81 -13.73 -5.59 20.74
C LEU A 81 -14.63 -4.82 21.73
N SER A 82 -15.96 -4.90 21.56
CA SER A 82 -16.93 -4.40 22.54
C SER A 82 -16.73 -5.04 23.92
N ASP A 83 -16.67 -6.37 23.98
CA ASP A 83 -16.42 -7.11 25.23
C ASP A 83 -15.06 -6.76 25.86
N GLN A 84 -14.06 -6.48 25.02
CA GLN A 84 -12.75 -6.03 25.48
C GLN A 84 -12.83 -4.63 26.09
N ILE A 85 -13.48 -3.67 25.41
CA ILE A 85 -13.68 -2.31 25.90
C ILE A 85 -14.43 -2.33 27.24
N GLU A 86 -15.48 -3.12 27.35
CA GLU A 86 -16.24 -3.23 28.60
C GLU A 86 -15.38 -3.72 29.78
N ARG A 87 -14.49 -4.68 29.52
CA ARG A 87 -13.55 -5.18 30.54
C ARG A 87 -12.46 -4.17 30.86
N SER A 88 -11.87 -3.53 29.85
CA SER A 88 -10.77 -2.56 30.02
C SER A 88 -11.22 -1.27 30.70
N THR A 89 -12.49 -0.91 30.64
CA THR A 89 -13.03 0.30 31.28
C THR A 89 -13.38 0.14 32.76
N ARG A 90 -13.26 -1.07 33.34
CA ARG A 90 -13.70 -1.35 34.72
C ARG A 90 -12.95 -0.54 35.78
N ASP A 91 -11.68 -0.26 35.54
CA ASP A 91 -10.81 0.47 36.48
C ASP A 91 -10.85 1.99 36.24
N LEU A 92 -11.60 2.46 35.24
CA LEU A 92 -11.74 3.89 34.96
C LEU A 92 -12.76 4.53 35.92
N PRO A 93 -12.63 5.86 36.17
CA PRO A 93 -13.67 6.62 36.84
C PRO A 93 -15.04 6.45 36.17
N GLU A 94 -16.10 6.37 36.98
CA GLU A 94 -17.46 6.05 36.51
C GLU A 94 -17.91 6.93 35.34
N TYR A 95 -17.63 8.24 35.38
CA TYR A 95 -17.99 9.17 34.32
C TYR A 95 -17.34 8.80 32.97
N ARG A 96 -16.05 8.46 32.95
CA ARG A 96 -15.33 8.04 31.74
C ARG A 96 -15.82 6.70 31.24
N ARG A 97 -15.99 5.74 32.16
CA ARG A 97 -16.54 4.43 31.82
C ARG A 97 -17.89 4.57 31.13
N ARG A 98 -18.77 5.41 31.67
CA ARG A 98 -20.12 5.63 31.13
C ARG A 98 -20.07 6.29 29.75
N GLU A 99 -19.23 7.31 29.57
CA GLU A 99 -19.04 7.97 28.27
C GLU A 99 -18.57 6.98 27.19
N ILE A 100 -17.57 6.15 27.50
CA ILE A 100 -17.04 5.16 26.57
C ILE A 100 -18.10 4.10 26.24
N LEU A 101 -18.80 3.56 27.24
CA LEU A 101 -19.82 2.52 27.01
C LEU A 101 -21.03 3.04 26.23
N LEU A 102 -21.44 4.29 26.45
CA LEU A 102 -22.49 4.92 25.63
C LEU A 102 -22.04 5.10 24.18
N THR A 103 -20.77 5.44 23.96
CA THR A 103 -20.20 5.58 22.62
C THR A 103 -20.11 4.22 21.91
N VAL A 104 -19.76 3.14 22.62
CA VAL A 104 -19.81 1.79 22.07
C VAL A 104 -21.24 1.41 21.70
N ALA A 105 -22.19 1.61 22.63
CA ALA A 105 -23.58 1.23 22.42
C ALA A 105 -24.25 1.98 21.26
N SER A 106 -23.82 3.21 20.94
CA SER A 106 -24.39 3.99 19.84
C SER A 106 -23.97 3.51 18.45
N ILE A 107 -22.87 2.75 18.35
CA ILE A 107 -22.34 2.23 17.07
C ILE A 107 -22.44 0.71 16.94
N LEU A 108 -22.81 0.01 18.02
CA LEU A 108 -22.87 -1.45 18.04
C LEU A 108 -24.12 -1.93 17.30
N PRO A 109 -23.97 -2.72 16.22
CA PRO A 109 -25.11 -3.27 15.51
C PRO A 109 -25.82 -4.35 16.34
N TYR A 110 -27.15 -4.37 16.28
CA TYR A 110 -28.02 -5.33 16.95
C TYR A 110 -27.82 -6.75 16.44
N SER A 111 -27.58 -6.92 15.13
CA SER A 111 -27.35 -8.22 14.50
C SER A 111 -26.35 -8.13 13.34
N LYS A 112 -25.86 -9.29 12.91
CA LYS A 112 -24.99 -9.39 11.73
C LYS A 112 -25.75 -9.17 10.40
N GLU A 113 -27.08 -9.23 10.43
CA GLU A 113 -27.97 -9.01 9.29
C GLU A 113 -28.49 -7.58 9.20
N GLU A 114 -28.45 -6.80 10.27
CA GLU A 114 -29.11 -5.49 10.41
C GLU A 114 -28.94 -4.60 9.18
N PHE A 115 -27.70 -4.38 8.73
CA PHE A 115 -27.45 -3.54 7.56
C PHE A 115 -27.94 -4.17 6.26
N SER A 116 -27.88 -5.50 6.13
CA SER A 116 -28.35 -6.20 4.92
C SER A 116 -29.86 -6.05 4.74
N GLU A 117 -30.60 -6.06 5.84
CA GLU A 117 -32.06 -5.93 5.85
C GLU A 117 -32.51 -4.51 5.51
N MET A 118 -31.63 -3.51 5.68
CA MET A 118 -31.88 -2.12 5.31
C MET A 118 -31.59 -1.82 3.83
N LEU A 119 -30.97 -2.75 3.09
CA LEU A 119 -30.64 -2.52 1.69
C LEU A 119 -31.89 -2.64 0.80
N PRO A 120 -32.10 -1.69 -0.14
CA PRO A 120 -33.18 -1.79 -1.11
C PRO A 120 -33.05 -3.06 -1.98
N SER A 121 -34.19 -3.64 -2.37
CA SER A 121 -34.25 -4.85 -3.21
C SER A 121 -33.62 -4.68 -4.59
N GLU A 122 -33.48 -3.43 -5.05
CA GLU A 122 -32.90 -3.05 -6.33
C GLU A 122 -31.37 -3.18 -6.35
N VAL A 123 -30.74 -3.27 -5.17
CA VAL A 123 -29.30 -3.43 -5.05
C VAL A 123 -28.92 -4.85 -5.47
N ASN A 124 -28.06 -4.96 -6.48
CA ASN A 124 -27.58 -6.27 -6.93
C ASN A 124 -26.77 -6.97 -5.81
N SER A 125 -26.72 -8.30 -5.85
CA SER A 125 -26.10 -9.11 -4.80
C SER A 125 -24.60 -8.85 -4.60
N LYS A 126 -23.89 -8.39 -5.64
CA LYS A 126 -22.46 -8.06 -5.56
C LYS A 126 -22.25 -6.76 -4.78
N ASP A 127 -23.03 -5.73 -5.09
CA ASP A 127 -23.00 -4.45 -4.40
C ASP A 127 -23.52 -4.58 -2.98
N ALA A 128 -24.57 -5.38 -2.75
CA ALA A 128 -25.05 -5.66 -1.39
C ALA A 128 -23.95 -6.29 -0.52
N LYS A 129 -23.21 -7.28 -1.04
CA LYS A 129 -22.06 -7.88 -0.34
C LYS A 129 -20.94 -6.86 -0.08
N ARG A 130 -20.64 -6.01 -1.06
CA ARG A 130 -19.61 -4.96 -0.93
C ARG A 130 -20.00 -3.93 0.13
N LEU A 131 -21.22 -3.41 0.07
CA LEU A 131 -21.74 -2.43 1.02
C LEU A 131 -21.78 -2.99 2.44
N ASN A 132 -22.25 -4.24 2.61
CA ASN A 132 -22.26 -4.90 3.90
C ASN A 132 -20.84 -5.03 4.49
N LYS A 133 -19.86 -5.44 3.68
CA LYS A 133 -18.45 -5.45 4.09
C LYS A 133 -17.98 -4.06 4.52
N GLU A 134 -18.18 -3.05 3.68
CA GLU A 134 -17.70 -1.68 3.92
C GLU A 134 -18.31 -1.09 5.19
N TYR A 135 -19.60 -1.30 5.41
CA TYR A 135 -20.33 -0.87 6.61
C TYR A 135 -19.70 -1.44 7.90
N TYR A 136 -19.60 -2.77 8.01
CA TYR A 136 -19.03 -3.39 9.23
C TYR A 136 -17.52 -3.13 9.36
N GLN A 137 -16.80 -2.99 8.25
CA GLN A 137 -15.39 -2.60 8.30
C GLN A 137 -15.22 -1.19 8.90
N GLN A 138 -16.05 -0.23 8.50
CA GLN A 138 -15.98 1.13 9.03
C GLN A 138 -16.35 1.20 10.51
N LEU A 139 -17.37 0.46 10.94
CA LEU A 139 -17.72 0.33 12.36
C LEU A 139 -16.58 -0.28 13.17
N TYR A 140 -15.94 -1.33 12.64
CA TYR A 140 -14.79 -1.95 13.29
C TYR A 140 -13.64 -0.96 13.49
N GLU A 141 -13.31 -0.17 12.46
CA GLU A 141 -12.29 0.88 12.56
C GLU A 141 -12.64 1.92 13.62
N GLY A 142 -13.89 2.42 13.65
CA GLY A 142 -14.36 3.33 14.68
C GLY A 142 -14.26 2.73 16.10
N MET A 143 -14.55 1.44 16.25
CA MET A 143 -14.45 0.81 17.57
C MET A 143 -13.00 0.59 18.03
N LYS A 144 -12.04 0.43 17.11
CA LYS A 144 -10.61 0.46 17.49
C LYS A 144 -10.22 1.81 18.08
N GLU A 145 -10.72 2.91 17.51
CA GLU A 145 -10.45 4.25 18.02
C GLU A 145 -11.02 4.39 19.45
N ILE A 146 -12.25 3.93 19.70
CA ILE A 146 -12.83 3.91 21.04
C ILE A 146 -11.99 3.05 22.00
N ALA A 147 -11.48 1.90 21.55
CA ALA A 147 -10.62 1.05 22.38
C ALA A 147 -9.30 1.73 22.81
N THR A 148 -8.85 2.78 22.12
CA THR A 148 -7.68 3.55 22.57
C THR A 148 -7.97 4.40 23.81
N LEU A 149 -9.24 4.75 24.05
CA LEU A 149 -9.69 5.57 25.18
C LEU A 149 -9.74 4.79 26.51
N THR A 150 -9.58 3.47 26.47
CA THR A 150 -9.62 2.60 27.64
C THR A 150 -8.24 2.41 28.31
N LYS A 151 -7.22 3.14 27.85
CA LYS A 151 -5.86 3.10 28.37
C LYS A 151 -5.57 4.23 29.34
#